data_AF-A0A534WCC0-F1
#
_entry.id   AF-A0A534WCC0-F1
#
_cell.length_a   1.000
_cell.length_b   1.000
_cell.length_c   1.000
_cell.angle_alpha   90.00
_cell.angle_beta   90.00
_cell.angle_gamma   90.00
#
_symmetry.space_group_name_H-M   'P 1'
#
loop_
_entity.id
_entity.type
_entity.pdbx_description
1 polymer ?
#
loop_
_entity_poly.entity_id
_entity_poly.type
_entity_poly.pdbx_seq_one_letter_code
_entity_poly.pdbx_strand_id
1 'polypeptide(L)'
;MVSNTGTETARDVVPELLYQHRTYDGERAQLEPTIRRAWRFSLAPPDGVGTFPATLRVRWSDPDAGASSLVLVVLVATPGALESPLAATWTVEPITRLGHAHLQLENPGAVPVAGRVVFVLPDHLTTEPESEPAAVPAGGRTTVPLVIENRGAPPGRSYSISAVFTYTESGTHHAVLAETTAPVVGGSGADRIPPLAIGAGALAVALGLLAVAWRAARRR
;
A
#
# COMPACT_ATOMS: atom_id res chain seq x y z
N MET A 1 -3.30 -13.98 -13.10
CA MET A 1 -2.83 -15.33 -12.67
C MET A 1 -2.00 -15.15 -11.43
N VAL A 2 -2.20 -15.95 -10.39
CA VAL A 2 -1.38 -15.91 -9.17
C VAL A 2 -0.54 -17.17 -9.11
N SER A 3 0.72 -17.03 -8.71
CA SER A 3 1.66 -18.14 -8.53
C SER A 3 2.25 -18.10 -7.12
N ASN A 4 2.31 -19.25 -6.45
CA ASN A 4 3.05 -19.36 -5.20
C ASN A 4 4.55 -19.56 -5.50
N THR A 5 5.37 -18.56 -5.17
CA THR A 5 6.83 -18.60 -5.32
C THR A 5 7.56 -18.95 -4.04
N GLY A 6 6.83 -19.18 -2.94
CA GLY A 6 7.37 -19.62 -1.66
C GLY A 6 7.60 -21.13 -1.62
N THR A 7 8.14 -21.59 -0.49
CA THR A 7 8.38 -23.01 -0.20
C THR A 7 7.20 -23.68 0.50
N GLU A 8 6.31 -22.90 1.10
CA GLU A 8 5.16 -23.38 1.85
C GLU A 8 3.85 -23.25 1.07
N THR A 9 2.86 -24.07 1.44
CA THR A 9 1.51 -23.98 0.84
C THR A 9 0.79 -22.73 1.35
N ALA A 10 0.43 -21.84 0.43
CA ALA A 10 -0.43 -20.71 0.73
C ALA A 10 -1.88 -21.20 0.89
N ARG A 11 -2.45 -21.00 2.08
CA ARG A 11 -3.81 -21.39 2.43
C ARG A 11 -4.75 -20.20 2.33
N ASP A 12 -6.04 -20.50 2.19
CA ASP A 12 -7.11 -19.51 2.17
C ASP A 12 -6.86 -18.35 1.19
N VAL A 13 -6.32 -18.69 0.01
CA VAL A 13 -6.04 -17.73 -1.04
C VAL A 13 -7.38 -17.24 -1.58
N VAL A 14 -7.70 -15.98 -1.31
CA VAL A 14 -8.92 -15.32 -1.77
C VAL A 14 -8.54 -14.05 -2.52
N PRO A 15 -8.72 -14.02 -3.85
CA PRO A 15 -8.61 -12.78 -4.60
C PRO A 15 -9.93 -12.01 -4.56
N GLU A 16 -9.85 -10.73 -4.23
CA GLU A 16 -10.92 -9.77 -4.14
C GLU A 16 -10.63 -8.66 -5.16
N LEU A 17 -11.54 -8.42 -6.09
CA LEU A 17 -11.39 -7.39 -7.13
C LEU A 17 -12.38 -6.26 -6.89
N LEU A 18 -11.88 -5.06 -6.68
CA LEU A 18 -12.68 -3.84 -6.63
C LEU A 18 -12.69 -3.17 -8.01
N TYR A 19 -13.87 -2.99 -8.59
CA TYR A 19 -14.05 -2.33 -9.87
C TYR A 19 -15.35 -1.53 -9.88
N GLN A 20 -15.28 -0.23 -10.20
CA GLN A 20 -16.45 0.66 -10.24
C GLN A 20 -17.31 0.60 -8.96
N HIS A 21 -16.66 0.66 -7.79
CA HIS A 21 -17.30 0.57 -6.46
C HIS A 21 -18.01 -0.77 -6.18
N ARG A 22 -17.75 -1.81 -6.98
CA ARG A 22 -18.26 -3.16 -6.76
C ARG A 22 -17.13 -4.12 -6.45
N THR A 23 -17.35 -4.97 -5.47
CA THR A 23 -16.42 -6.04 -5.09
C THR A 23 -16.83 -7.33 -5.78
N TYR A 24 -15.85 -8.02 -6.36
CA TYR A 24 -15.99 -9.34 -6.96
C TYR A 24 -15.03 -10.30 -6.26
N ASP A 25 -15.57 -11.30 -5.61
CA ASP A 25 -14.78 -12.31 -4.91
C ASP A 25 -14.47 -13.49 -5.82
N GLY A 26 -13.22 -13.92 -5.81
CA GLY A 26 -12.80 -15.17 -6.44
C GLY A 26 -13.02 -16.35 -5.52
N GLU A 27 -13.14 -17.53 -6.11
CA GLU A 27 -13.23 -18.79 -5.38
C GLU A 27 -12.00 -18.98 -4.48
N ARG A 28 -12.22 -19.29 -3.20
CA ARG A 28 -11.15 -19.62 -2.26
C ARG A 28 -10.36 -20.84 -2.74
N ALA A 29 -9.04 -20.76 -2.66
CA ALA A 29 -8.16 -21.85 -3.07
C ALA A 29 -7.01 -22.06 -2.07
N GLN A 30 -6.35 -23.21 -2.22
CA GLN A 30 -5.00 -23.43 -1.72
C GLN A 30 -4.03 -23.40 -2.91
N LEU A 31 -2.83 -22.88 -2.69
CA LEU A 31 -1.75 -22.86 -3.67
C LEU A 31 -0.52 -23.53 -3.09
N GLU A 32 -0.28 -24.77 -3.52
CA GLU A 32 0.99 -25.46 -3.25
C GLU A 32 2.17 -24.69 -3.88
N PRO A 33 3.41 -24.93 -3.41
CA PRO A 33 4.60 -24.31 -3.96
C PRO A 33 4.69 -24.49 -5.48
N THR A 34 5.10 -23.44 -6.19
CA THR A 34 5.24 -23.38 -7.66
C THR A 34 3.93 -23.49 -8.48
N ILE A 35 2.81 -23.86 -7.85
CA ILE A 35 1.52 -23.96 -8.52
C ILE A 35 0.99 -22.57 -8.87
N ARG A 36 0.37 -22.49 -10.05
CA ARG A 36 -0.28 -21.30 -10.57
C ARG A 36 -1.78 -21.55 -10.69
N ARG A 37 -2.58 -20.58 -10.28
CA ARG A 37 -4.03 -20.60 -10.48
C ARG A 37 -4.49 -19.33 -11.15
N ALA A 38 -5.47 -19.48 -12.04
CA ALA A 38 -6.14 -18.39 -12.70
C ALA A 38 -7.55 -18.24 -12.12
N TRP A 39 -7.91 -17.00 -11.81
CA TRP A 39 -9.28 -16.60 -11.53
C TRP A 39 -9.78 -15.77 -12.70
N ARG A 40 -11.06 -15.93 -13.01
CA ARG A 40 -11.75 -15.13 -14.03
C ARG A 40 -12.88 -14.38 -13.35
N PHE A 41 -12.93 -13.08 -13.58
CA PHE A 41 -13.96 -12.19 -13.05
C PHE A 41 -14.81 -11.68 -14.22
N SER A 42 -16.12 -11.80 -14.10
CA SER A 42 -17.07 -11.21 -15.04
C SER A 42 -17.47 -9.82 -14.54
N LEU A 43 -16.87 -8.79 -15.14
CA LEU A 43 -17.11 -7.41 -14.73
C LEU A 43 -18.38 -6.88 -15.37
N ALA A 44 -19.19 -6.16 -14.60
CA ALA A 44 -20.27 -5.38 -15.16
C ALA A 44 -19.68 -4.25 -16.05
N PRO A 45 -20.31 -3.92 -17.20
CA PRO A 45 -19.89 -2.79 -18.00
C PRO A 45 -19.94 -1.48 -17.19
N PRO A 46 -18.97 -0.56 -17.36
CA PRO A 46 -19.03 0.75 -16.73
C PRO A 46 -20.05 1.66 -17.42
N ASP A 47 -20.51 2.71 -16.73
CA ASP A 47 -21.55 3.64 -17.20
C ASP A 47 -21.05 4.67 -18.25
N GLY A 48 -19.92 4.43 -18.91
CA GLY A 48 -19.33 5.35 -19.89
C GLY A 48 -18.15 4.76 -20.65
N VAL A 49 -17.74 5.47 -21.70
CA VAL A 49 -16.54 5.13 -22.48
C VAL A 49 -15.30 5.63 -21.75
N GLY A 50 -14.26 4.81 -21.72
CA GLY A 50 -12.97 5.20 -21.19
C GLY A 50 -12.19 4.05 -20.55
N THR A 51 -11.22 4.43 -19.75
CA THR A 51 -10.36 3.52 -19.01
C THR A 51 -10.59 3.70 -17.52
N PHE A 52 -10.88 2.59 -16.84
CA PHE A 52 -11.26 2.56 -15.43
C PHE A 52 -10.30 1.66 -14.64
N PRO A 53 -9.85 2.07 -13.45
CA PRO A 53 -9.00 1.23 -12.62
C PRO A 53 -9.79 0.07 -12.00
N ALA A 54 -9.16 -1.08 -11.90
CA ALA A 54 -9.59 -2.19 -11.07
C ALA A 54 -8.46 -2.57 -10.11
N THR A 55 -8.79 -2.72 -8.82
CA THR A 55 -7.82 -3.07 -7.79
C THR A 55 -8.03 -4.51 -7.37
N LEU A 56 -7.04 -5.36 -7.62
CA LEU A 56 -7.01 -6.74 -7.18
C LEU A 56 -6.24 -6.84 -5.88
N ARG A 57 -6.91 -7.27 -4.81
CA ARG A 57 -6.28 -7.65 -3.55
C ARG A 57 -6.30 -9.17 -3.41
N VAL A 58 -5.17 -9.78 -3.14
CA VAL A 58 -5.06 -11.22 -2.87
C VAL A 58 -4.64 -11.38 -1.43
N ARG A 59 -5.48 -12.01 -0.61
CA ARG A 59 -5.16 -12.37 0.77
C ARG A 59 -4.86 -13.86 0.84
N TRP A 60 -3.91 -14.25 1.67
CA TRP A 60 -3.62 -15.65 1.97
C TRP A 60 -3.07 -15.78 3.38
N SER A 61 -3.06 -17.00 3.90
CA SER A 61 -2.39 -17.34 5.16
C SER A 61 -1.28 -18.35 4.90
N ASP A 62 -0.12 -18.08 5.48
CA ASP A 62 1.01 -18.98 5.53
C ASP A 62 1.09 -19.58 6.96
N PRO A 63 1.34 -20.90 7.12
CA PRO A 63 1.51 -21.52 8.44
C PRO A 63 2.56 -20.83 9.33
N ASP A 64 3.66 -20.36 8.74
CA ASP A 64 4.81 -19.82 9.46
C ASP A 64 4.82 -18.29 9.49
N ALA A 65 4.31 -17.64 8.45
CA ALA A 65 4.32 -16.18 8.31
C ALA A 65 2.97 -15.51 8.65
N GLY A 66 1.91 -16.28 8.91
CA GLY A 66 0.58 -15.76 9.22
C GLY A 66 -0.14 -15.17 7.99
N ALA A 67 -1.09 -14.28 8.23
CA ALA A 67 -1.86 -13.64 7.16
C ALA A 67 -0.98 -12.65 6.37
N SER A 68 -1.09 -12.70 5.05
CA SER A 68 -0.38 -11.84 4.12
C SER A 68 -1.33 -11.37 3.01
N SER A 69 -0.98 -10.23 2.40
CA SER A 69 -1.72 -9.70 1.27
C SER A 69 -0.81 -9.12 0.20
N LEU A 70 -1.33 -9.10 -1.02
CA LEU A 70 -0.76 -8.45 -2.17
C LEU A 70 -1.86 -7.60 -2.80
N VAL A 71 -1.47 -6.43 -3.32
CA VAL A 71 -2.37 -5.56 -4.07
C VAL A 71 -1.76 -5.29 -5.45
N LEU A 72 -2.61 -5.24 -6.46
CA LEU A 72 -2.27 -4.92 -7.83
C LEU A 72 -3.36 -4.01 -8.40
N VAL A 73 -2.97 -3.04 -9.21
CA VAL A 73 -3.92 -2.22 -9.96
C VAL A 73 -3.80 -2.54 -11.44
N VAL A 74 -4.93 -2.68 -12.12
CA VAL A 74 -4.99 -2.86 -13.56
C VAL A 74 -5.94 -1.85 -14.17
N LEU A 75 -5.65 -1.42 -15.39
CA LEU A 75 -6.53 -0.53 -16.14
C LEU A 75 -7.43 -1.35 -17.08
N VAL A 76 -8.74 -1.12 -17.00
CA VAL A 76 -9.76 -1.78 -17.81
C VAL A 76 -10.31 -0.76 -18.81
N ALA A 77 -9.93 -0.92 -20.07
CA ALA A 77 -10.39 -0.07 -21.17
C ALA A 77 -11.70 -0.61 -21.78
N THR A 78 -12.68 0.26 -21.98
CA THR A 78 -13.87 -0.07 -22.79
C THR A 78 -13.52 -0.06 -24.28
N PRO A 79 -14.32 -0.72 -25.14
CA PRO A 79 -14.21 -0.54 -26.59
C PRO A 79 -14.26 0.95 -26.97
N GLY A 80 -13.30 1.40 -27.79
CA GLY A 80 -13.21 2.80 -28.20
C GLY A 80 -12.56 3.75 -27.18
N ALA A 81 -12.06 3.25 -26.05
CA ALA A 81 -11.29 4.06 -25.12
C ALA A 81 -9.99 4.55 -25.79
N LEU A 82 -9.70 5.83 -25.60
CA LEU A 82 -8.43 6.44 -26.02
C LEU A 82 -7.43 6.36 -24.87
N GLU A 83 -6.18 6.07 -25.21
CA GLU A 83 -5.09 6.14 -24.23
C GLU A 83 -4.92 7.59 -23.76
N SER A 84 -4.65 7.74 -22.46
CA SER A 84 -4.36 9.05 -21.88
C SER A 84 -2.96 9.50 -22.30
N PRO A 85 -2.79 10.75 -22.78
CA PRO A 85 -1.47 11.28 -23.10
C PRO A 85 -0.66 11.68 -21.85
N LEU A 86 -1.30 11.74 -20.68
CA LEU A 86 -0.63 12.06 -19.41
C LEU A 86 0.28 10.91 -18.96
N ALA A 87 1.45 11.28 -18.44
CA ALA A 87 2.37 10.35 -17.80
C ALA A 87 2.37 10.55 -16.29
N ALA A 88 2.65 9.47 -15.55
CA ALA A 88 2.76 9.48 -14.10
C ALA A 88 4.01 8.72 -13.67
N THR A 89 4.84 9.36 -12.82
CA THR A 89 6.13 8.81 -12.39
C THR A 89 6.29 8.94 -10.89
N TRP A 90 6.81 7.89 -10.26
CA TRP A 90 7.09 7.86 -8.83
C TRP A 90 8.54 8.20 -8.50
N THR A 91 8.71 8.94 -7.41
CA THR A 91 9.95 9.00 -6.62
C THR A 91 9.61 8.58 -5.20
N VAL A 92 10.29 7.57 -4.65
CA VAL A 92 10.00 7.01 -3.33
C VAL A 92 11.28 6.90 -2.52
N GLU A 93 11.26 7.43 -1.31
CA GLU A 93 12.35 7.26 -0.34
C GLU A 93 12.20 5.94 0.44
N PRO A 94 13.31 5.37 0.95
CA PRO A 94 13.23 4.22 1.83
C PRO A 94 12.33 4.46 3.05
N ILE A 95 11.38 3.55 3.27
CA ILE A 95 10.40 3.64 4.34
C ILE A 95 11.01 3.09 5.62
N THR A 96 11.01 3.89 6.68
CA THR A 96 11.31 3.41 8.04
C THR A 96 9.99 3.16 8.79
N ARG A 97 9.67 4.01 9.77
CA ARG A 97 8.30 4.16 10.28
C ARG A 97 7.47 5.02 9.34
N LEU A 98 8.07 6.09 8.83
CA LEU A 98 7.50 6.96 7.81
C LEU A 98 8.42 6.94 6.59
N GLY A 99 7.87 7.14 5.41
CA GLY A 99 8.60 7.40 4.18
C GLY A 99 7.88 8.48 3.38
N HIS A 100 8.65 9.26 2.63
CA HIS A 100 8.12 10.26 1.72
C HIS A 100 8.17 9.73 0.30
N ALA A 101 7.13 10.07 -0.46
CA ALA A 101 7.07 9.80 -1.88
C ALA A 101 6.45 10.98 -2.61
N HIS A 102 6.73 11.05 -3.90
CA HIS A 102 6.23 12.06 -4.81
C HIS A 102 5.73 11.38 -6.08
N LEU A 103 4.49 11.67 -6.44
CA LEU A 103 3.95 11.34 -7.75
C LEU A 103 4.05 12.57 -8.63
N GLN A 104 4.81 12.48 -9.72
CA GLN A 104 4.85 13.50 -10.75
C GLN A 104 3.87 13.14 -11.86
N LEU A 105 2.92 14.03 -12.12
CA LEU A 105 2.01 13.96 -13.25
C LEU A 105 2.49 14.96 -14.31
N GLU A 106 2.58 14.51 -15.56
CA GLU A 106 2.99 15.32 -16.70
C GLU A 106 1.92 15.30 -17.77
N ASN A 107 1.53 16.48 -18.23
CA ASN A 107 0.52 16.68 -19.27
C ASN A 107 1.16 17.35 -20.48
N PRO A 108 1.47 16.61 -21.55
CA PRO A 108 2.00 17.19 -22.79
C PRO A 108 0.90 17.88 -23.64
N GLY A 109 -0.37 17.74 -23.24
CA GLY A 109 -1.52 18.27 -23.96
C GLY A 109 -1.66 19.79 -23.84
N ALA A 110 -2.45 20.37 -24.75
CA ALA A 110 -2.69 21.81 -24.83
C ALA A 110 -3.78 22.31 -23.85
N VAL A 111 -4.46 21.41 -23.14
CA VAL A 111 -5.57 21.72 -22.22
C VAL A 111 -5.20 21.27 -20.81
N PRO A 112 -5.44 22.09 -19.77
CA PRO A 112 -5.21 21.68 -18.38
C PRO A 112 -6.23 20.61 -17.98
N VAL A 113 -5.80 19.67 -17.15
CA VAL A 113 -6.63 18.55 -16.69
C VAL A 113 -6.75 18.61 -15.17
N ALA A 114 -7.95 18.41 -14.66
CA ALA A 114 -8.21 18.26 -13.23
C ALA A 114 -8.86 16.90 -12.96
N GLY A 115 -8.43 16.25 -11.89
CA GLY A 115 -8.85 14.91 -11.55
C GLY A 115 -8.55 14.54 -10.11
N ARG A 116 -8.53 13.24 -9.84
CA ARG A 116 -8.24 12.68 -8.51
C ARG A 116 -7.17 11.62 -8.60
N VAL A 117 -6.19 11.70 -7.71
CA VAL A 117 -5.21 10.66 -7.45
C VAL A 117 -5.74 9.78 -6.32
N VAL A 118 -5.69 8.47 -6.51
CA VAL A 118 -5.93 7.47 -5.46
C VAL A 118 -4.65 6.68 -5.26
N PHE A 119 -4.23 6.54 -4.01
CA PHE A 119 -3.05 5.78 -3.63
C PHE A 119 -3.47 4.37 -3.20
N VAL A 120 -2.84 3.36 -3.79
CA VAL A 120 -3.11 1.96 -3.50
C VAL A 120 -1.87 1.34 -2.87
N LEU A 121 -1.98 1.07 -1.57
CA LEU A 121 -0.92 0.54 -0.73
C LEU A 121 -1.30 -0.87 -0.23
N PRO A 122 -0.31 -1.76 -0.01
CA PRO A 122 -0.55 -3.06 0.64
C PRO A 122 -0.85 -2.88 2.13
N ASP A 123 -1.50 -3.86 2.78
CA ASP A 123 -2.11 -3.73 4.12
C ASP A 123 -1.18 -3.27 5.25
N HIS A 124 0.12 -3.45 5.10
CA HIS A 124 1.14 -3.08 6.09
C HIS A 124 1.66 -1.64 5.91
N LEU A 125 1.31 -0.97 4.81
CA LEU A 125 1.57 0.44 4.53
C LEU A 125 0.25 1.20 4.47
N THR A 126 0.23 2.41 5.00
CA THR A 126 -0.96 3.28 4.97
C THR A 126 -0.56 4.71 4.65
N THR A 127 -1.52 5.50 4.21
CA THR A 127 -1.37 6.93 4.00
C THR A 127 -2.67 7.65 4.36
N GLU A 128 -2.58 8.93 4.69
CA GLU A 128 -3.73 9.79 4.91
C GLU A 128 -3.45 11.16 4.26
N PRO A 129 -4.32 11.63 3.36
CA PRO A 129 -5.50 10.93 2.83
C PRO A 129 -5.15 9.87 1.76
N GLU A 130 -6.03 8.87 1.60
CA GLU A 130 -5.89 7.82 0.57
C GLU A 130 -6.15 8.34 -0.86
N SER A 131 -6.75 9.53 -0.98
CA SER A 131 -6.97 10.19 -2.27
C SER A 131 -6.86 11.71 -2.17
N GLU A 132 -6.34 12.33 -3.23
CA GLU A 132 -6.14 13.78 -3.31
C GLU A 132 -6.60 14.31 -4.67
N PRO A 133 -7.23 15.50 -4.74
CA PRO A 133 -7.44 16.18 -6.00
C PRO A 133 -6.10 16.65 -6.59
N ALA A 134 -5.97 16.59 -7.90
CA ALA A 134 -4.80 17.12 -8.60
C ALA A 134 -5.22 17.84 -9.88
N ALA A 135 -4.57 18.97 -10.15
CA ALA A 135 -4.69 19.69 -11.40
C ALA A 135 -3.32 19.73 -12.09
N VAL A 136 -3.28 19.35 -13.35
CA VAL A 136 -2.07 19.30 -14.18
C VAL A 136 -2.21 20.36 -15.28
N PRO A 137 -1.36 21.40 -15.30
CA PRO A 137 -1.45 22.44 -16.32
C PRO A 137 -1.17 21.89 -17.72
N ALA A 138 -1.67 22.57 -18.75
CA ALA A 138 -1.34 22.27 -20.14
C ALA A 138 0.18 22.42 -20.38
N GLY A 139 0.78 21.47 -21.10
CA GLY A 139 2.21 21.44 -21.41
C GLY A 139 3.12 21.46 -20.17
N GLY A 140 2.61 20.99 -19.02
CA GLY A 140 3.28 21.16 -17.74
C GLY A 140 3.15 19.94 -16.82
N ARG A 141 3.58 20.13 -15.58
CA ARG A 141 3.67 19.06 -14.58
C ARG A 141 3.20 19.51 -13.21
N THR A 142 2.69 18.55 -12.44
CA THR A 142 2.29 18.72 -11.04
C THR A 142 2.89 17.61 -10.20
N THR A 143 3.34 17.94 -8.99
CA THR A 143 3.83 16.96 -8.02
C THR A 143 2.81 16.81 -6.90
N VAL A 144 2.40 15.57 -6.64
CA VAL A 144 1.52 15.20 -5.53
C VAL A 144 2.37 14.52 -4.45
N PRO A 145 2.56 15.14 -3.28
CA PRO A 145 3.32 14.54 -2.19
C PRO A 145 2.52 13.42 -1.52
N LEU A 146 3.22 12.43 -0.97
CA LEU A 146 2.65 11.34 -0.20
C LEU A 146 3.53 11.03 1.01
N VAL A 147 2.90 10.84 2.17
CA VAL A 147 3.55 10.26 3.34
C VAL A 147 3.03 8.86 3.55
N ILE A 148 3.93 7.88 3.60
CA ILE A 148 3.61 6.48 3.82
C ILE A 148 4.01 6.09 5.23
N GLU A 149 3.07 5.58 6.02
CA GLU A 149 3.30 5.01 7.34
C GLU A 149 3.43 3.49 7.26
N ASN A 150 4.51 2.95 7.84
CA ASN A 150 4.72 1.54 8.04
C ASN A 150 4.02 1.08 9.32
N ARG A 151 2.96 0.27 9.20
CA ARG A 151 2.19 -0.27 10.33
C ARG A 151 2.52 -1.71 10.70
N GLY A 152 3.39 -2.37 9.95
CA GLY A 152 3.73 -3.76 10.24
C GLY A 152 4.57 -4.47 9.18
N ALA A 153 5.14 -3.73 8.25
CA ALA A 153 5.98 -4.25 7.19
C ALA A 153 7.36 -4.64 7.76
N PRO A 154 7.79 -5.91 7.61
CA PRO A 154 9.13 -6.30 7.99
C PRO A 154 10.22 -5.48 7.25
N PRO A 155 11.29 -5.06 7.94
CA PRO A 155 12.43 -4.41 7.31
C PRO A 155 13.17 -5.38 6.39
N GLY A 156 13.86 -4.84 5.38
CA GLY A 156 14.56 -5.60 4.35
C GLY A 156 13.65 -6.15 3.24
N ARG A 157 12.36 -5.80 3.25
CA ARG A 157 11.39 -6.16 2.21
C ARG A 157 11.01 -4.95 1.38
N SER A 158 10.52 -5.25 0.18
CA SER A 158 10.13 -4.28 -0.82
C SER A 158 8.71 -4.59 -1.27
N TYR A 159 7.87 -3.56 -1.37
CA TYR A 159 6.45 -3.73 -1.67
C TYR A 159 6.01 -2.89 -2.84
N SER A 160 5.16 -3.47 -3.69
CA SER A 160 4.56 -2.71 -4.79
C SER A 160 3.56 -1.71 -4.23
N ILE A 161 3.66 -0.47 -4.71
CA ILE A 161 2.70 0.60 -4.45
C ILE A 161 2.28 1.19 -5.80
N SER A 162 1.03 1.64 -5.89
CA SER A 162 0.49 2.19 -7.11
C SER A 162 -0.26 3.49 -6.83
N ALA A 163 -0.24 4.41 -7.80
CA ALA A 163 -1.14 5.56 -7.83
C ALA A 163 -1.94 5.53 -9.13
N VAL A 164 -3.22 5.85 -9.02
CA VAL A 164 -4.09 6.04 -10.18
C VAL A 164 -4.56 7.48 -10.20
N PHE A 165 -4.21 8.21 -11.27
CA PHE A 165 -4.83 9.49 -11.57
C PHE A 165 -6.02 9.26 -12.52
N THR A 166 -7.22 9.68 -12.10
CA THR A 166 -8.44 9.59 -12.89
C THR A 166 -8.97 10.97 -13.21
N TYR A 167 -9.41 11.17 -14.46
CA TYR A 167 -10.02 12.40 -14.92
C TYR A 167 -11.02 12.13 -16.04
N THR A 168 -11.82 13.14 -16.38
CA THR A 168 -12.76 13.07 -17.50
C THR A 168 -12.47 14.21 -18.46
N GLU A 169 -12.34 13.88 -19.75
CA GLU A 169 -12.15 14.85 -20.82
C GLU A 169 -13.21 14.60 -21.90
N SER A 170 -13.99 15.63 -22.23
CA SER A 170 -15.03 15.55 -23.26
C SER A 170 -16.00 14.36 -23.08
N GLY A 171 -16.29 13.99 -21.84
CA GLY A 171 -17.16 12.86 -21.50
C GLY A 171 -16.50 11.47 -21.54
N THR A 172 -15.21 11.38 -21.88
CA THR A 172 -14.43 10.13 -21.84
C THR A 172 -13.68 10.02 -20.51
N HIS A 173 -13.74 8.86 -19.87
CA HIS A 173 -12.97 8.59 -18.65
C HIS A 173 -11.55 8.18 -18.99
N HIS A 174 -10.59 8.78 -18.30
CA HIS A 174 -9.18 8.43 -18.42
C HIS A 174 -8.63 8.03 -17.07
N ALA A 175 -7.73 7.06 -17.08
CA ALA A 175 -6.97 6.63 -15.93
C ALA A 175 -5.50 6.47 -16.33
N VAL A 176 -4.61 7.00 -15.50
CA VAL A 176 -3.15 6.88 -15.63
C VAL A 176 -2.64 6.16 -14.41
N LEU A 177 -1.92 5.06 -14.62
CA LEU A 177 -1.36 4.22 -13.57
C LEU A 177 0.14 4.45 -13.48
N ALA A 178 0.63 4.73 -12.28
CA ALA A 178 2.05 4.66 -11.94
C ALA A 178 2.26 3.61 -10.86
N GLU A 179 3.17 2.68 -11.12
CA GLU A 179 3.54 1.63 -10.17
C GLU A 179 5.03 1.70 -9.87
N THR A 180 5.39 1.42 -8.64
CA THR A 180 6.79 1.32 -8.21
C THR A 180 6.91 0.36 -7.05
N THR A 181 8.15 0.14 -6.60
CA THR A 181 8.44 -0.67 -5.42
C THR A 181 9.03 0.22 -4.33
N ALA A 182 8.42 0.18 -3.14
CA ALA A 182 8.87 0.92 -1.97
C ALA A 182 9.70 0.01 -1.05
N PRO A 183 11.00 0.29 -0.84
CA PRO A 183 11.83 -0.48 0.08
C PRO A 183 11.56 -0.08 1.53
N VAL A 184 11.35 -1.06 2.40
CA VAL A 184 11.22 -0.88 3.85
C VAL A 184 12.54 -1.21 4.51
N VAL A 185 13.16 -0.22 5.16
CA VAL A 185 14.47 -0.34 5.80
C VAL A 185 14.41 -0.28 7.32
N GLY A 186 13.28 0.15 7.90
CA GLY A 186 13.07 0.20 9.35
C GLY A 186 11.74 -0.42 9.78
N GLY A 187 11.65 -0.86 11.04
CA GLY A 187 10.42 -1.44 11.59
C GLY A 187 9.33 -0.40 11.89
N SER A 188 8.11 -0.88 12.14
CA SER A 188 6.89 -0.08 12.43
C SER A 188 6.93 0.71 13.74
N GLY A 189 8.03 0.63 14.51
CA GLY A 189 8.19 1.29 15.80
C GLY A 189 7.53 0.56 16.99
N ALA A 190 6.97 -0.63 16.77
CA ALA A 190 6.40 -1.49 17.82
C ALA A 190 7.44 -2.03 18.83
N ASP A 191 8.73 -2.02 18.46
CA ASP A 191 9.85 -2.44 19.33
C ASP A 191 10.31 -1.38 20.36
N ARG A 192 9.59 -0.26 20.50
CA ARG A 192 9.90 0.68 21.59
C ARG A 192 9.43 0.09 22.91
N ILE A 193 10.40 -0.24 23.77
CA ILE A 193 10.17 -0.47 25.21
C ILE A 193 9.25 0.65 25.71
N PRO A 194 8.06 0.34 26.25
CA PRO A 194 7.14 1.38 26.69
C PRO A 194 7.85 2.25 27.75
N PRO A 195 7.70 3.58 27.73
CA PRO A 195 8.40 4.46 28.68
C PRO A 195 8.12 4.10 30.14
N LEU A 196 6.97 3.47 30.42
CA LEU A 196 6.62 2.91 31.72
C LEU A 196 7.53 1.74 32.16
N ALA A 197 8.06 0.93 31.24
CA ALA A 197 9.00 -0.13 31.59
C ALA A 197 10.38 0.43 31.97
N ILE A 198 10.80 1.55 31.37
CA ILE A 198 12.01 2.29 31.79
C ILE A 198 11.77 2.91 33.18
N GLY A 199 10.59 3.50 33.40
CA GLY A 199 10.19 4.04 34.70
C GLY A 199 10.13 2.97 35.81
N ALA A 200 9.59 1.79 35.51
CA ALA A 200 9.50 0.68 36.46
C ALA A 200 10.89 0.10 36.80
N GLY A 201 11.77 -0.02 35.80
CA GLY A 201 13.16 -0.44 36.01
C GLY A 201 13.94 0.52 36.91
N ALA A 202 13.84 1.83 36.65
CA ALA A 202 14.48 2.84 37.48
C ALA A 202 13.94 2.84 38.93
N LEU A 203 12.63 2.68 39.11
CA LEU A 203 12.01 2.59 40.43
C LEU A 203 12.44 1.33 41.19
N ALA A 204 12.53 0.18 40.52
CA ALA A 204 12.99 -1.07 41.12
C ALA A 204 14.45 -0.96 41.59
N VAL A 205 15.33 -0.34 40.79
CA VAL A 205 16.72 -0.07 41.18
C VAL A 205 16.79 0.87 42.39
N ALA A 206 16.00 1.95 42.38
CA ALA A 206 15.97 2.90 43.50
C ALA A 206 15.48 2.24 44.80
N LEU A 207 14.43 1.42 44.74
CA LEU A 207 13.93 0.68 45.90
C LEU A 207 14.93 -0.38 46.39
N GLY A 208 15.65 -1.04 45.47
CA GLY A 208 16.73 -1.97 45.80
C GLY A 208 17.87 -1.29 46.56
N LEU A 209 18.33 -0.13 46.09
CA LEU A 209 19.36 0.67 46.75
C LEU A 209 18.89 1.15 48.13
N LEU A 210 17.62 1.58 48.25
CA LEU A 210 17.05 2.03 49.52
C LEU A 210 16.95 0.89 50.54
N ALA A 211 16.58 -0.32 50.10
CA ALA A 211 16.54 -1.51 50.95
C ALA A 211 17.93 -1.93 51.45
N VAL A 212 18.96 -1.81 50.60
CA VAL A 212 20.37 -2.08 50.99
C VAL A 212 20.85 -1.03 51.99
N ALA A 213 20.61 0.26 51.73
CA ALA A 213 20.96 1.34 52.64
C ALA A 213 20.27 1.19 54.01
N TRP A 214 18.99 0.82 54.02
CA TRP A 214 18.23 0.62 55.26
C TRP A 214 18.73 -0.59 56.06
N ARG A 215 19.10 -1.69 55.39
CA ARG A 215 19.76 -2.84 56.05
C ARG A 215 21.12 -2.49 56.62
N ALA A 216 21.90 -1.66 55.94
CA ALA A 216 23.22 -1.24 56.42
C ALA A 216 23.10 -0.31 57.65
N ALA A 217 22.12 0.59 57.67
CA ALA A 217 21.85 1.48 58.80
C ALA A 217 21.37 0.73 60.05
N ARG A 218 20.60 -0.35 59.90
CA ARG A 218 20.09 -1.19 61.01
C ARG A 218 21.12 -2.12 61.64
N ARG A 219 22.29 -2.31 61.01
CA ARG A 219 23.37 -3.18 61.49
C ARG A 219 24.50 -2.41 62.21
N ARG A 220 24.38 -1.09 62.32
CA ARG A 220 25.21 -0.23 63.19
C ARG A 220 24.43 0.10 64.45
#